data_AF-A0A2R5EG01-F1
#
_entry.id   AF-A0A2R5EG01-F1
#
_cell.length_a   1.000
_cell.length_b   1.000
_cell.length_c   1.000
_cell.angle_alpha   90.00
_cell.angle_beta   90.00
_cell.angle_gamma   90.00
#
_symmetry.space_group_name_H-M   'P 1'
#
loop_
_entity.id
_entity.type
_entity.pdbx_description
1 polymer ?
#
loop_
_entity_poly.entity_id
_entity_poly.type
_entity_poly.pdbx_seq_one_letter_code
_entity_poly.pdbx_strand_id
1 'polypeptide(L)'
;MAMDIPEMPMDLQLAAVIHLLSSSALRGATPAKTDALRSHLRGIAAADGLNPHLREVLLEALDSWEAVDCHPASIAVSHPPLATAGLALH
;
A
#
# COMPACT_ATOMS: atom_id res chain seq x y z
N MET A 1 27.11 5.93 8.76
CA MET A 1 26.52 4.70 9.33
C MET A 1 25.21 4.47 8.60
N ALA A 2 25.18 3.54 7.65
CA ALA A 2 23.92 3.11 7.06
C ALA A 2 23.17 2.38 8.16
N MET A 3 22.05 2.93 8.59
CA MET A 3 21.17 2.30 9.56
C MET A 3 20.59 1.08 8.84
N ASP A 4 20.96 -0.11 9.28
CA ASP A 4 20.38 -1.38 8.84
C ASP A 4 18.90 -1.32 9.24
N ILE A 5 18.05 -0.89 8.30
CA ILE A 5 16.60 -0.90 8.50
C ILE A 5 16.25 -2.38 8.42
N PRO A 6 15.81 -3.02 9.52
CA PRO A 6 15.49 -4.43 9.49
C PRO A 6 14.51 -4.68 8.37
N GLU A 7 14.86 -5.59 7.45
CA GLU A 7 13.98 -5.98 6.38
C GLU A 7 12.63 -6.37 6.99
N MET A 8 11.59 -5.64 6.60
CA MET A 8 10.26 -5.83 7.17
C MET A 8 9.81 -7.28 6.87
N PRO A 9 9.42 -8.07 7.88
CA PRO A 9 8.91 -9.42 7.68
C PRO A 9 7.81 -9.47 6.63
N MET A 10 7.76 -10.54 5.84
CA MET A 10 6.82 -10.67 4.71
C MET A 10 5.36 -10.46 5.13
N ASP A 11 4.95 -11.00 6.28
CA ASP A 11 3.59 -10.83 6.81
C ASP A 11 3.23 -9.35 7.04
N LEU A 12 4.19 -8.57 7.54
CA LEU A 12 4.01 -7.13 7.77
C LEU A 12 4.02 -6.36 6.44
N GLN A 13 4.83 -6.76 5.46
CA GLN A 13 4.79 -6.17 4.13
C GLN A 13 3.43 -6.42 3.45
N LEU A 14 2.90 -7.64 3.54
CA LEU A 14 1.60 -7.98 2.97
C LEU A 14 0.47 -7.20 3.66
N ALA A 15 0.52 -7.08 4.99
CA ALA A 15 -0.42 -6.24 5.74
C ALA A 15 -0.35 -4.77 5.30
N ALA A 16 0.87 -4.24 5.06
CA ALA A 16 1.06 -2.89 4.54
C ALA A 16 0.47 -2.72 3.13
N VAL A 17 0.67 -3.69 2.23
CA VAL A 17 0.05 -3.71 0.89
C VAL A 17 -1.47 -3.68 0.99
N ILE A 18 -2.08 -4.54 1.80
CA ILE A 18 -3.54 -4.57 2.00
C ILE A 18 -4.05 -3.22 2.54
N HIS A 19 -3.34 -2.65 3.51
CA HIS A 19 -3.71 -1.36 4.09
C HIS A 19 -3.60 -0.22 3.07
N LEU A 20 -2.53 -0.18 2.27
CA LEU A 20 -2.32 0.83 1.23
C LEU A 20 -3.36 0.73 0.11
N LEU A 21 -3.67 -0.49 -0.35
CA LEU A 21 -4.73 -0.72 -1.32
C LEU A 21 -6.09 -0.24 -0.80
N SER A 22 -6.46 -0.65 0.43
CA SER A 22 -7.71 -0.23 1.06
C SER A 22 -7.77 1.29 1.26
N SER A 23 -6.69 1.89 1.75
CA SER A 23 -6.55 3.33 1.94
C SER A 23 -6.63 4.11 0.62
N SER A 24 -6.14 3.52 -0.47
CA SER A 24 -6.18 4.14 -1.80
C SER A 24 -7.55 4.01 -2.45
N ALA A 25 -8.22 2.87 -2.28
CA ALA A 25 -9.59 2.67 -2.72
C ALA A 25 -10.58 3.61 -2.00
N LEU A 26 -10.39 3.82 -0.69
CA LEU A 26 -11.29 4.65 0.12
C LEU A 26 -10.99 6.15 0.03
N ARG A 27 -9.72 6.55 -0.06
CA ARG A 27 -9.28 7.95 0.09
C ARG A 27 -8.53 8.50 -1.10
N GLY A 28 -8.52 7.77 -2.21
CA GLY A 28 -7.68 8.06 -3.37
C GLY A 28 -6.23 7.65 -3.19
N ALA A 29 -5.60 7.32 -4.31
CA ALA A 29 -4.17 7.14 -4.41
C ALA A 29 -3.46 8.52 -4.38
N THR A 30 -2.32 8.58 -3.71
CA THR A 30 -1.43 9.74 -3.72
C THR A 30 -0.05 9.27 -4.16
N PRO A 31 0.83 10.14 -4.68
CA PRO A 31 2.18 9.73 -5.10
C PRO A 31 2.92 8.93 -4.02
N ALA A 32 2.86 9.40 -2.77
CA ALA A 32 3.48 8.72 -1.64
C ALA A 32 2.89 7.32 -1.35
N LYS A 33 1.56 7.14 -1.44
CA LYS A 33 0.93 5.82 -1.28
C LYS A 33 1.31 4.88 -2.42
N THR A 34 1.32 5.39 -3.65
CA THR A 34 1.65 4.63 -4.85
C THR A 34 3.10 4.17 -4.82
N ASP A 35 4.04 5.05 -4.45
CA ASP A 35 5.47 4.70 -4.34
C ASP A 35 5.73 3.69 -3.21
N ALA A 36 5.09 3.87 -2.05
CA ALA A 36 5.18 2.89 -0.96
C ALA A 36 4.63 1.52 -1.39
N LEU A 37 3.47 1.50 -2.07
CA LEU A 37 2.85 0.27 -2.56
C LEU A 37 3.76 -0.45 -3.57
N ARG A 38 4.30 0.26 -4.55
CA ARG A 38 5.26 -0.29 -5.52
C ARG A 38 6.49 -0.86 -4.83
N SER A 39 7.03 -0.14 -3.84
CA SER A 39 8.20 -0.61 -3.07
C SER A 39 7.91 -1.91 -2.33
N HIS A 40 6.76 -2.02 -1.67
CA HIS A 40 6.36 -3.25 -0.96
C HIS A 40 6.10 -4.40 -1.94
N LEU A 41 5.39 -4.16 -3.05
CA LEU A 41 5.14 -5.19 -4.07
C LEU A 41 6.45 -5.73 -4.67
N ARG A 42 7.42 -4.86 -4.99
CA ARG A 42 8.75 -5.27 -5.46
C ARG A 42 9.51 -6.07 -4.41
N GLY A 43 9.48 -5.64 -3.14
CA GLY A 43 10.13 -6.36 -2.04
C GLY A 43 9.59 -7.78 -1.88
N ILE A 44 8.25 -7.94 -1.86
CA ILE A 44 7.62 -9.25 -1.74
C ILE A 44 7.90 -10.10 -3.00
N ALA A 45 7.79 -9.52 -4.20
CA ALA A 45 8.03 -10.22 -5.45
C ALA A 45 9.50 -10.64 -5.66
N ALA A 46 10.45 -10.04 -4.94
CA ALA A 46 11.86 -10.43 -4.94
C ALA A 46 12.20 -11.49 -3.88
N ALA A 47 11.31 -11.77 -2.92
CA ALA A 47 11.58 -12.70 -1.84
C ALA A 47 11.73 -14.15 -2.31
N ASP A 48 12.65 -14.88 -1.68
CA ASP A 48 12.87 -16.30 -1.93
C ASP A 48 11.76 -17.16 -1.30
N GLY A 49 11.47 -18.31 -1.92
CA GLY A 49 10.48 -19.27 -1.41
C GLY A 49 9.01 -18.84 -1.56
N LEU A 50 8.74 -17.69 -2.16
CA LEU A 50 7.38 -17.27 -2.48
C LEU A 50 6.75 -18.21 -3.52
N ASN A 51 5.50 -18.62 -3.28
CA ASN A 51 4.72 -19.41 -4.22
C ASN A 51 4.72 -18.76 -5.63
N PRO A 52 5.02 -19.50 -6.72
CA PRO A 52 5.13 -18.94 -8.06
C PRO A 52 3.86 -18.22 -8.54
N HIS A 53 2.68 -18.78 -8.26
CA HIS A 53 1.42 -18.17 -8.64
C HIS A 53 1.15 -16.87 -7.88
N LEU A 54 1.48 -16.83 -6.58
CA LEU A 54 1.41 -15.60 -5.81
C LEU A 54 2.38 -14.54 -6.35
N ARG A 55 3.58 -14.94 -6.79
CA ARG A 55 4.55 -14.04 -7.42
C ARG A 55 3.99 -13.44 -8.71
N GLU A 56 3.39 -14.25 -9.57
CA GLU A 56 2.76 -13.77 -10.82
C GLU A 56 1.69 -12.71 -10.54
N VAL A 57 0.79 -12.98 -9.59
CA VAL A 57 -0.28 -12.03 -9.21
C VAL A 57 0.30 -10.73 -8.65
N LEU A 58 1.36 -10.80 -7.84
CA LEU A 58 2.02 -9.60 -7.30
C LEU A 58 2.73 -8.79 -8.37
N LEU A 59 3.31 -9.45 -9.37
CA LEU A 59 3.94 -8.77 -10.52
C LEU A 59 2.91 -8.11 -11.43
N GLU A 60 1.77 -8.77 -11.68
CA GLU A 60 0.65 -8.18 -12.43
C GLU A 60 0.07 -6.96 -11.69
N ALA A 61 -0.10 -7.07 -10.37
CA ALA A 61 -0.51 -5.94 -9.55
C ALA A 61 0.53 -4.81 -9.60
N LEU A 62 1.83 -5.13 -9.51
CA LEU A 62 2.90 -4.15 -9.60
C LEU A 62 2.86 -3.40 -10.93
N ASP A 63 2.77 -4.10 -12.06
CA ASP A 63 2.68 -3.51 -13.41
C ASP A 63 1.48 -2.55 -13.51
N SER A 64 0.32 -2.99 -13.01
CA SER A 64 -0.89 -2.16 -12.95
C SER A 64 -0.67 -0.88 -12.14
N TRP A 65 0.01 -0.98 -10.99
CA TRP A 65 0.30 0.18 -10.13
C TRP A 65 1.46 1.04 -10.63
N GLU A 66 2.36 0.53 -11.46
CA GLU A 66 3.38 1.32 -12.17
C GLU A 66 2.75 2.22 -13.23
N ALA A 67 1.69 1.76 -13.90
CA ALA A 67 0.93 2.57 -14.85
C ALA A 67 0.08 3.68 -14.18
N VAL A 68 -0.14 3.63 -12.87
CA VAL A 68 -0.89 4.67 -12.14
C VAL A 68 -0.06 5.96 -12.06
N ASP A 69 -0.45 6.97 -12.84
CA ASP A 69 0.10 8.32 -12.71
C ASP A 69 -0.76 9.15 -11.74
N CYS A 70 -0.15 9.58 -10.65
CA CYS A 70 -0.79 10.44 -9.66
C CYS A 70 -0.25 11.86 -9.84
N HIS A 71 -1.15 12.84 -9.99
CA HIS A 71 -0.72 14.24 -10.02
C HIS A 71 0.06 14.57 -8.72
N PRO A 72 1.23 15.23 -8.78
CA PRO A 72 1.99 15.64 -7.60
C PRO A 72 1.22 16.48 -6.55
N ALA A 73 0.13 17.13 -6.95
CA ALA A 73 -0.75 17.89 -6.04
C ALA A 73 -1.85 17.04 -5.38
N SER A 74 -1.95 15.74 -5.72
CA SER A 74 -2.96 14.84 -5.17
C SER A 74 -2.75 14.62 -3.67
N ILE A 75 -3.74 15.03 -2.89
CA ILE A 75 -3.81 14.80 -1.45
C ILE A 75 -4.87 13.75 -1.14
N ALA A 76 -4.66 12.99 -0.07
CA ALA A 76 -5.64 12.00 0.35
C ALA A 76 -6.91 12.71 0.84
N VAL A 77 -8.08 12.16 0.48
CA VAL A 77 -9.35 12.66 1.00
C VAL A 77 -9.44 12.35 2.49
N SER A 78 -9.56 13.40 3.31
CA SER A 78 -9.85 13.24 4.74
C SER A 78 -11.27 12.71 4.92
N HIS A 79 -11.39 11.59 5.62
CA HIS A 79 -12.68 11.07 6.07
C HIS A 79 -12.72 11.15 7.60
N PRO A 80 -13.79 11.71 8.20
CA PRO A 80 -13.94 11.64 9.65
C PRO A 80 -13.97 10.16 10.08
N PRO A 81 -13.36 9.83 11.23
CA PRO A 81 -13.40 8.47 11.75
C PRO A 81 -14.86 8.07 11.98
N LEU A 82 -15.21 6.86 11.52
CA LEU A 82 -16.55 6.25 11.67
C LEU A 82 -17.06 6.22 13.13
N ALA A 83 -16.16 6.38 14.11
CA ALA A 83 -16.48 6.38 15.53
C ALA A 83 -17.22 7.64 16.04
N THR A 84 -17.27 8.74 15.29
CA THR A 84 -17.86 10.01 15.80
C THR A 84 -19.33 10.23 15.42
N ALA A 85 -19.95 9.31 14.68
CA ALA A 85 -21.36 9.44 14.28
C ALA A 85 -22.37 9.08 15.39
N GLY A 86 -21.91 8.58 16.55
CA GLY A 86 -22.80 8.13 17.64
C GLY A 86 -23.00 9.11 18.79
N LEU A 87 -22.29 10.24 18.85
CA LEU A 87 -22.28 11.12 20.04
C LEU A 87 -23.08 12.42 19.89
N ALA A 88 -23.70 12.67 18.73
CA ALA A 88 -24.37 13.95 18.42
C ALA A 88 -25.91 13.86 18.32
N LEU A 89 -26.53 12.86 18.94
CA LEU A 89 -27.98 12.76 19.09
C LEU A 89 -28.31 12.54 20.57
N HIS A 90 -28.13 13.58 21.39
CA HIS A 90 -28.69 13.68 22.74
C HIS A 90 -29.52 14.94 22.85
#